data_AF-A0A1A7YEN3-F1
#
_entry.id   AF-A0A1A7YEN3-F1
#
_cell.length_a   1.000
_cell.length_b   1.000
_cell.length_c   1.000
_cell.angle_alpha   90.00
_cell.angle_beta   90.00
_cell.angle_gamma   90.00
#
_symmetry.space_group_name_H-M   'P 1'
#
loop_
_entity.id
_entity.type
_entity.pdbx_description
1 polymer ?
#
loop_
_entity_poly.entity_id
_entity_poly.type
_entity_poly.pdbx_seq_one_letter_code
_entity_poly.pdbx_strand_id
1 'polypeptide(L)'
;KLSKCSELLGRLLRDYRVTIFASCRTIRRSSSGSSCVETDRPYLCRPWQRLITHRLLCSKQGADTDQRRYPVFCVHISSWTGTKGSRTSFFKVTDGGVEFI
;
A
#
# COMPACT_ATOMS: atom_id res chain seq x y z
N LYS A 1 4.67 -13.60 18.24
CA LYS A 1 5.44 -13.78 16.98
C LYS A 1 4.50 -13.54 15.80
N LEU A 2 4.90 -12.74 14.80
CA LEU A 2 4.08 -12.40 13.62
C LEU A 2 3.63 -13.62 12.79
N SER A 3 4.29 -14.76 12.95
CA SER A 3 3.94 -16.04 12.30
C SER A 3 2.56 -16.56 12.68
N LYS A 4 2.15 -16.45 13.95
CA LYS A 4 0.81 -16.86 14.39
C LYS A 4 -0.29 -16.01 13.73
N CYS A 5 -0.03 -14.72 13.56
CA CYS A 5 -0.96 -13.83 12.88
C CYS A 5 -1.10 -14.21 11.39
N SER A 6 0.00 -14.47 10.68
CA SER A 6 -0.09 -14.93 9.28
C SER A 6 -0.82 -16.26 9.13
N GLU A 7 -0.67 -17.18 10.08
CA GLU A 7 -1.38 -18.46 10.03
C GLU A 7 -2.89 -18.26 10.16
N LEU A 8 -3.32 -17.45 11.13
CA LEU A 8 -4.74 -17.10 11.29
C LEU A 8 -5.30 -16.40 10.05
N LEU A 9 -4.58 -15.43 9.49
CA LEU A 9 -4.98 -14.74 8.26
C LEU A 9 -5.10 -15.72 7.09
N GLY A 10 -4.17 -16.66 6.96
CA GLY A 10 -4.23 -17.71 5.94
C GLY A 10 -5.47 -18.60 6.08
N ARG A 11 -5.88 -18.94 7.30
CA ARG A 11 -7.12 -19.68 7.56
C ARG A 11 -8.36 -18.86 7.23
N LEU A 12 -8.40 -17.59 7.65
CA LEU A 12 -9.53 -16.70 7.35
C LEU A 12 -9.76 -16.55 5.84
N LEU A 13 -8.69 -16.32 5.08
CA LEU A 13 -8.75 -16.20 3.62
C LEU A 13 -9.26 -17.48 2.96
N ARG A 14 -8.82 -18.65 3.44
CA ARG A 14 -9.16 -19.96 2.86
C ARG A 14 -10.59 -20.40 3.21
N ASP A 15 -10.97 -20.28 4.48
CA ASP A 15 -12.15 -20.93 5.02
C ASP A 15 -13.40 -20.05 4.87
N TYR A 16 -13.23 -18.71 4.87
CA TYR A 16 -14.36 -17.77 4.89
C TYR A 16 -14.49 -16.92 3.62
N ARG A 17 -13.57 -17.05 2.67
CA ARG A 17 -13.55 -16.27 1.40
C ARG A 17 -13.69 -14.75 1.60
N VAL A 18 -13.15 -14.25 2.71
CA VAL A 18 -13.14 -12.81 3.02
C VAL A 18 -12.00 -12.10 2.31
N THR A 19 -12.14 -10.79 2.11
CA THR A 19 -11.04 -9.93 1.66
C THR A 19 -10.43 -9.22 2.87
N ILE A 20 -9.11 -9.26 2.99
CA ILE A 20 -8.40 -8.66 4.12
C ILE A 20 -7.57 -7.47 3.63
N PHE A 21 -7.79 -6.31 4.23
CA PHE A 21 -6.97 -5.12 4.05
C PHE A 21 -6.10 -4.90 5.29
N ALA A 22 -4.81 -4.65 5.08
CA ALA A 22 -3.86 -4.39 6.16
C ALA A 22 -3.05 -3.13 5.83
N SER A 23 -3.12 -2.13 6.70
CA SER A 23 -2.27 -0.94 6.63
C SER A 23 -0.91 -1.23 7.26
N CYS A 24 0.16 -0.95 6.54
CA CYS A 24 1.53 -1.04 7.04
C CYS A 24 2.17 0.34 7.01
N ARG A 25 2.91 0.72 8.07
CA ARG A 25 3.74 1.91 8.05
C ARG A 25 5.14 1.56 7.55
N THR A 26 5.71 2.39 6.69
CA THR A 26 7.08 2.22 6.23
C THR A 26 8.03 2.69 7.32
N ILE A 27 9.06 1.87 7.59
CA ILE A 27 10.17 2.28 8.45
C ILE A 27 11.25 2.74 7.49
N ARG A 28 11.48 4.06 7.43
CA ARG A 28 12.53 4.64 6.59
C ARG A 28 13.88 4.08 7.02
N ARG A 29 14.54 3.34 6.13
CA ARG A 29 15.95 2.96 6.30
C ARG A 29 16.79 4.06 5.66
N SER A 30 17.67 4.67 6.44
CA SER A 30 18.66 5.63 5.96
C SER A 30 19.66 4.90 5.05
N SER A 31 19.37 4.78 3.76
CA SER A 31 20.35 4.36 2.76
C SER A 31 20.82 5.60 1.99
N SER A 32 22.07 5.99 2.24
CA SER A 32 22.85 6.89 1.40
C SER A 32 23.05 6.25 0.03
N GLY A 33 22.15 6.50 -0.91
CA GLY A 33 22.33 6.07 -2.30
C GLY A 33 21.05 5.64 -3.00
N SER A 34 20.68 6.45 -4.01
CA SER A 34 19.91 6.12 -5.22
C SER A 34 18.46 5.61 -5.08
N SER A 35 17.57 6.31 -5.82
CA SER A 35 16.20 5.92 -6.22
C SER A 35 15.13 5.86 -5.12
N CYS A 36 14.29 6.92 -5.11
CA CYS A 36 13.12 7.18 -4.27
C CYS A 36 12.04 6.05 -4.23
N VAL A 37 12.14 5.02 -5.08
CA VAL A 37 11.00 4.11 -5.34
C VAL A 37 11.20 2.68 -4.82
N GLU A 38 12.44 2.25 -4.60
CA GLU A 38 12.75 0.86 -4.17
C GLU A 38 12.80 0.72 -2.64
N THR A 39 13.18 1.80 -1.95
CA THR A 39 13.59 1.79 -0.53
C THR A 39 12.44 1.93 0.47
N ASP A 40 11.25 2.37 0.02
CA ASP A 40 10.10 2.64 0.90
C ASP A 40 9.12 1.46 1.00
N ARG A 41 9.58 0.23 0.72
CA ARG A 41 8.75 -0.98 0.87
C ARG A 41 8.77 -1.45 2.32
N PRO A 42 7.61 -1.56 3.01
CA PRO A 42 7.57 -2.05 4.38
C PRO A 42 8.06 -3.50 4.43
N TYR A 43 9.02 -3.78 5.32
CA TYR A 43 9.60 -5.12 5.45
C TYR A 43 8.65 -6.03 6.22
N LEU A 44 7.84 -6.79 5.48
CA LEU A 44 7.00 -7.85 6.04
C LEU A 44 7.79 -9.16 6.10
N CYS A 45 7.59 -9.95 7.16
CA CYS A 45 8.20 -11.28 7.24
C CYS A 45 7.67 -12.22 6.13
N ARG A 46 8.45 -13.22 5.74
CA ARG A 46 8.13 -14.15 4.64
C ARG A 46 6.71 -14.74 4.68
N PRO A 47 6.18 -15.21 5.84
CA PRO A 47 4.82 -15.72 5.90
C PRO A 47 3.75 -14.72 5.48
N TRP A 48 3.90 -13.45 5.87
CA TRP A 48 3.00 -12.37 5.46
C TRP A 48 3.15 -12.05 3.98
N GLN A 49 4.38 -12.01 3.46
CA GLN A 49 4.63 -11.74 2.04
C GLN A 49 3.89 -12.74 1.12
N ARG A 50 3.78 -14.01 1.54
CA ARG A 50 3.08 -15.07 0.78
C ARG A 50 1.56 -14.91 0.73
N LEU A 51 0.97 -14.16 1.66
CA LEU A 51 -0.49 -13.93 1.71
C LEU A 51 -0.92 -12.70 0.91
N ILE A 52 0.04 -11.87 0.49
CA ILE A 52 -0.26 -10.61 -0.19
C ILE A 52 -0.53 -10.86 -1.67
N THR A 53 -1.72 -10.48 -2.12
CA THR A 53 -2.10 -10.51 -3.54
C THR A 53 -1.84 -9.16 -4.21
N HIS A 54 -2.13 -8.06 -3.51
CA HIS A 54 -1.99 -6.70 -4.00
C HIS A 54 -1.29 -5.84 -2.95
N ARG A 55 -0.46 -4.89 -3.40
CA ARG A 55 0.17 -3.87 -2.56
C ARG A 55 -0.21 -2.49 -3.04
N LEU A 56 -0.69 -1.67 -2.12
CA LEU A 56 -1.03 -0.27 -2.34
C LEU A 56 0.03 0.57 -1.64
N LEU A 57 0.68 1.47 -2.38
CA LEU A 57 1.60 2.48 -1.85
C LEU A 57 0.97 3.85 -2.04
N CYS A 58 0.64 4.51 -0.92
CA CYS A 58 0.04 5.83 -0.94
C CYS A 58 1.11 6.90 -0.69
N SER A 59 1.15 7.94 -1.50
CA SER A 59 2.01 9.11 -1.31
C SER A 59 1.19 10.40 -1.44
N LYS A 60 1.56 11.41 -0.66
CA LYS A 60 1.02 12.76 -0.81
C LYS A 60 1.75 13.43 -1.97
N GLN A 61 1.03 13.88 -2.99
CA GLN A 61 1.63 14.66 -4.07
C GLN A 61 2.02 16.04 -3.52
N GLY A 62 3.20 16.54 -3.92
CA GLY A 62 3.71 17.83 -3.46
C GLY A 62 2.70 18.96 -3.67
N ALA A 63 2.75 19.97 -2.80
CA ALA A 63 1.86 21.12 -2.85
C ALA A 63 2.18 21.97 -4.08
N ASP A 64 1.44 21.75 -5.17
CA ASP A 64 1.44 22.68 -6.29
C ASP A 64 0.46 23.81 -5.98
N THR A 65 1.00 24.86 -5.34
CA THR A 65 0.40 26.17 -5.07
C THR A 65 -0.85 26.20 -4.16
N ASP A 66 -0.93 27.27 -3.35
CA ASP A 66 -1.94 27.58 -2.32
C ASP A 66 -3.41 27.66 -2.80
N GLN A 67 -3.76 27.17 -3.99
CA GLN A 67 -5.09 27.27 -4.59
C GLN A 67 -5.98 26.02 -4.46
N ARG A 68 -5.46 24.86 -4.06
CA ARG A 68 -6.28 23.63 -3.92
C ARG A 68 -6.77 23.44 -2.48
N ARG A 69 -8.11 23.46 -2.28
CA ARG A 69 -8.78 23.19 -0.98
C ARG A 69 -8.41 21.84 -0.35
N TYR A 70 -8.00 20.86 -1.16
CA TYR A 70 -7.65 19.52 -0.68
C TYR A 70 -6.32 19.04 -1.28
N PRO A 71 -5.42 18.44 -0.48
CA PRO A 71 -4.22 17.80 -1.00
C PRO A 71 -4.60 16.60 -1.88
N VAL A 72 -3.85 16.42 -2.97
CA VAL A 72 -3.98 15.25 -3.84
C VAL A 72 -3.01 14.17 -3.39
N PHE A 73 -3.52 12.95 -3.34
CA PHE A 73 -2.78 11.75 -3.03
C PHE A 73 -2.69 10.86 -4.27
N CYS A 74 -1.59 10.13 -4.36
CA CYS A 74 -1.35 9.13 -5.37
C CYS A 74 -1.34 7.76 -4.69
N VAL A 75 -2.02 6.77 -5.27
CA VAL A 75 -1.92 5.37 -4.88
C VAL A 75 -1.37 4.55 -6.04
N HIS A 76 -0.27 3.86 -5.78
CA HIS A 76 0.34 2.92 -6.71
C HIS A 76 0.01 1.50 -6.29
N ILE A 77 -0.62 0.75 -7.19
CA ILE A 77 -1.07 -0.62 -6.99
C ILE A 77 -0.12 -1.54 -7.75
N SER A 78 0.41 -2.53 -7.05
CA SER A 78 1.19 -3.62 -7.64
C SER A 78 0.55 -4.96 -7.31
N SER A 79 0.36 -5.81 -8.31
CA SER A 79 -0.11 -7.19 -8.15
C SER A 79 1.03 -8.17 -8.38
N TRP A 80 1.08 -9.23 -7.57
CA TRP A 80 1.99 -10.36 -7.79
C TRP A 80 1.44 -11.34 -8.84
N THR A 81 0.13 -11.32 -9.10
CA THR A 81 -0.55 -12.35 -9.91
C THR A 81 -0.46 -12.05 -11.41
N GLY A 82 0.72 -12.27 -12.01
CA GLY A 82 0.91 -12.56 -13.44
C GLY A 82 0.64 -11.44 -14.47
N THR A 83 -0.31 -10.53 -14.23
CA THR A 83 -0.52 -9.35 -15.04
C THR A 83 0.45 -8.27 -14.57
N LYS A 84 1.52 -8.01 -15.34
CA LYS A 84 2.45 -6.88 -15.18
C LYS A 84 1.75 -5.53 -15.39
N GLY A 85 0.68 -5.26 -14.65
CA GLY A 85 -0.02 -3.99 -14.66
C GLY A 85 0.18 -3.32 -13.31
N SER A 86 1.25 -2.53 -13.20
CA SER A 86 1.21 -1.48 -12.17
C SER A 86 0.10 -0.49 -12.57
N ARG A 87 -0.75 -0.10 -11.62
CA ARG A 87 -1.79 0.89 -11.83
C ARG A 87 -1.60 2.01 -10.83
N THR A 88 -1.68 3.24 -11.30
CA THR A 88 -1.60 4.44 -10.46
C THR A 88 -2.91 5.18 -10.55
N SER A 89 -3.45 5.61 -9.41
CA SER A 89 -4.67 6.41 -9.33
C SER A 89 -4.45 7.59 -8.39
N PHE A 90 -5.19 8.68 -8.64
CA PHE A 90 -5.13 9.89 -7.83
C PHE A 90 -6.44 10.07 -7.08
N PHE A 91 -6.36 10.59 -5.86
CA PHE A 91 -7.55 10.82 -5.04
C PHE A 91 -7.34 12.02 -4.11
N LYS A 92 -8.45 12.54 -3.60
CA LYS A 92 -8.50 13.55 -2.53
C LYS A 92 -9.19 12.94 -1.32
N VAL A 93 -8.90 13.48 -0.15
CA VAL A 93 -9.63 13.18 1.07
C VAL A 93 -10.47 14.42 1.41
N THR A 94 -11.79 14.27 1.37
CA THR A 94 -12.78 15.30 1.68
C THR A 94 -13.56 14.91 2.94
N ASP A 95 -14.45 15.79 3.42
CA ASP A 95 -15.31 15.49 4.56
C ASP A 95 -16.25 14.29 4.30
N GLY A 96 -16.51 13.97 3.03
CA GLY A 96 -17.28 12.81 2.59
C GLY A 96 -16.47 11.51 2.43
N GLY A 97 -15.14 11.56 2.63
CA GLY A 97 -14.25 10.40 2.48
C GLY A 97 -13.27 10.54 1.32
N VAL A 98 -13.08 9.45 0.56
CA VAL A 98 -12.10 9.38 -0.54
C VAL A 98 -12.80 9.63 -1.87
N GLU A 99 -12.33 10.64 -2.62
CA GLU A 99 -12.80 10.96 -3.96
C GLU A 99 -11.69 10.74 -4.98
N PHE A 100 -11.89 9.85 -5.95
CA PHE A 100 -10.95 9.62 -7.03
C PHE A 100 -11.02 10.73 -8.08
N ILE A 101 -9.87 11.07 -8.67
CA ILE A 101 -9.71 12.07 -9.73
C ILE A 101 -9.59 11.36 -11.08
#